data_AF-X6NAK7-F1
#
_entry.id   AF-X6NAK7-F1
#
_cell.length_a   1.000
_cell.length_b   1.000
_cell.length_c   1.000
_cell.angle_alpha   90.00
_cell.angle_beta   90.00
_cell.angle_gamma   90.00
#
_symmetry.space_group_name_H-M   'P 1'
#
loop_
_entity.id
_entity.type
_entity.pdbx_description
1 polymer ?
#
loop_
_entity_poly.entity_id
_entity_poly.type
_entity_poly.pdbx_seq_one_letter_code
_entity_poly.pdbx_strand_id
1 'polypeptide(L)'
;DAPRVEACRRIDRCRQLRLKYVYKQDQFSFGQPGWYNCAFFLTVCKKKKKGFFFFKQKKSDQLSRDFGLSPKSLSNKWTVMFEHGTAHLVDVETKQVNALLEDIPSCADFLSDLDQVMELTTFGPAKTLCYRRLQMLEARFELHLQLNDETELKESRQVPYRDFYNVRKVDNHIHHSACMHQKHLLSFMQSKLKKEPNAIVQKDEKGKEMTLKEVFDKIGIGPNELSITLLDVLSCHICTYIYKKIYTYTYLY
;
A
#
# COMPACT_ATOMS: atom_id res chain seq x y z
N ASP A 1 -4.27 45.01 7.19
CA ASP A 1 -3.40 43.80 7.24
C ASP A 1 -3.56 42.91 8.47
N ALA A 2 -3.99 43.41 9.63
CA ALA A 2 -4.19 42.61 10.84
C ALA A 2 -4.93 41.25 10.67
N PRO A 3 -6.08 41.14 9.96
CA PRO A 3 -6.78 39.87 9.83
C PRO A 3 -6.05 38.84 8.95
N ARG A 4 -5.19 39.30 8.02
CA ARG A 4 -4.38 38.40 7.16
C ARG A 4 -3.19 37.83 7.91
N VAL A 5 -2.51 38.66 8.70
CA VAL A 5 -1.39 38.22 9.54
C VAL A 5 -1.88 37.20 10.57
N GLU A 6 -3.05 37.44 11.17
CA GLU A 6 -3.67 36.50 12.10
C GLU A 6 -4.03 35.17 11.44
N ALA A 7 -4.62 35.19 10.23
CA ALA A 7 -4.88 33.98 9.46
C ALA A 7 -3.61 33.16 9.21
N CYS A 8 -2.51 33.81 8.81
CA CYS A 8 -1.22 33.14 8.61
C CYS A 8 -0.69 32.50 9.90
N ARG A 9 -0.80 33.19 11.05
CA ARG A 9 -0.36 32.65 12.35
C ARG A 9 -1.14 31.40 12.74
N ARG A 10 -2.48 31.41 12.57
CA ARG A 10 -3.33 30.24 12.86
C ARG A 10 -3.03 29.06 11.95
N ILE A 11 -2.74 29.31 10.66
CA ILE A 11 -2.31 28.27 9.71
C ILE A 11 -0.96 27.68 10.14
N ASP A 12 0.01 28.52 10.52
CA ASP A 12 1.31 28.03 11.00
C ASP A 12 1.17 27.22 12.29
N ARG A 13 0.29 27.62 13.21
CA ARG A 13 -0.04 26.83 14.40
C ARG A 13 -0.55 25.43 14.04
N CYS A 14 -1.49 25.32 13.10
CA CYS A 14 -2.00 24.02 12.65
C CYS A 14 -0.92 23.18 11.95
N ARG A 15 0.03 23.82 11.27
CA ARG A 15 1.20 23.14 10.70
C ARG A 15 2.11 22.60 11.81
N GLN A 16 2.34 23.34 12.89
CA GLN A 16 3.11 22.86 14.04
C GLN A 16 2.39 21.70 14.75
N LEU A 17 1.06 21.77 14.88
CA LEU A 17 0.27 20.65 15.39
C LEU A 17 0.48 19.40 14.56
N ARG A 18 0.44 19.49 13.22
CA ARG A 18 0.76 18.34 12.36
C ARG A 18 2.16 17.78 12.62
N LEU A 19 3.16 18.64 12.85
CA LEU A 19 4.53 18.20 13.14
C LEU A 19 4.65 17.52 14.51
N LYS A 20 3.86 17.94 15.50
CA LYS A 20 3.76 17.30 16.82
C LYS A 20 3.26 15.86 16.73
N TYR A 21 2.26 15.59 15.88
CA TYR A 21 1.60 14.26 15.83
C TYR A 21 2.15 13.31 14.76
N VAL A 22 2.74 13.81 13.67
CA VAL A 22 3.25 12.95 12.59
C VAL A 22 4.60 12.35 13.02
N TYR A 23 4.58 11.07 13.39
CA TYR A 23 5.81 10.31 13.64
C TYR A 23 6.70 10.32 12.39
N LYS A 24 7.96 10.70 12.58
CA LYS A 24 9.00 10.58 11.57
C LYS A 24 10.06 9.65 12.11
N GLN A 25 10.44 8.68 11.30
CA GLN A 25 11.57 7.82 11.64
C GLN A 25 12.85 8.64 11.50
N ASP A 26 13.59 8.83 12.60
CA ASP A 26 14.79 9.69 12.67
C ASP A 26 15.99 9.20 11.85
N GLN A 27 15.86 8.07 11.15
CA GLN A 27 16.94 7.48 10.36
C GLN A 27 16.51 7.21 8.92
N PHE A 28 16.45 8.28 8.13
CA PHE A 28 16.72 8.17 6.70
C PHE A 28 18.04 8.88 6.39
N SER A 29 19.14 8.33 6.90
CA SER A 29 20.48 8.69 6.42
C SER A 29 20.65 8.11 5.02
N PHE A 30 20.35 8.90 3.99
CA PHE A 30 20.78 8.59 2.62
C PHE A 30 22.31 8.45 2.65
N GLY A 31 22.83 7.23 2.50
CA GLY A 31 24.27 6.97 2.39
C GLY A 31 24.92 6.03 3.41
N GLN A 32 24.19 5.36 4.31
CA GLN A 32 24.80 4.28 5.09
C GLN A 32 24.95 2.99 4.26
N PRO A 33 26.15 2.37 4.20
CA PRO A 33 26.50 1.30 3.27
C PRO A 33 25.88 -0.08 3.58
N GLY A 34 24.81 -0.15 4.38
CA GLY A 34 24.03 -1.37 4.63
C GLY A 34 22.69 -1.41 3.89
N TRP A 35 22.25 -0.27 3.35
CA TRP A 35 21.07 -0.17 2.50
C TRP A 35 21.57 0.10 1.10
N TYR A 36 22.02 -0.97 0.44
CA TYR A 36 21.98 -0.97 -1.01
C TYR A 36 20.53 -0.59 -1.35
N ASN A 37 20.37 0.60 -1.94
CA ASN A 37 19.51 0.71 -3.10
C ASN A 37 19.65 -0.63 -3.81
N CYS A 38 18.56 -1.37 -3.95
CA CYS A 38 18.52 -2.40 -4.97
C CYS A 38 18.60 -1.62 -6.29
N ALA A 39 19.80 -1.13 -6.58
CA ALA A 39 20.23 -0.66 -7.86
C ALA A 39 20.07 -1.91 -8.69
N PHE A 40 18.94 -1.95 -9.39
CA PHE A 40 18.81 -2.71 -10.60
C PHE A 40 19.94 -2.20 -11.51
N PHE A 41 21.15 -2.71 -11.29
CA PHE A 41 22.22 -2.68 -12.25
C PHE A 41 21.74 -3.61 -13.36
N LEU A 42 20.97 -3.05 -14.29
CA LEU A 42 20.82 -3.62 -15.61
C LEU A 42 22.18 -3.49 -16.28
N THR A 43 23.06 -4.44 -15.95
CA THR A 43 24.26 -4.67 -16.75
C THR A 43 23.76 -5.18 -18.09
N VAL A 44 23.70 -4.30 -19.08
CA VAL A 44 23.43 -4.65 -20.47
C VAL A 44 24.61 -5.49 -20.97
N CYS A 45 24.50 -6.81 -20.83
CA CYS A 45 25.46 -7.73 -21.41
C CYS A 45 25.10 -7.93 -22.88
N LYS A 46 25.77 -7.17 -23.77
CA LYS A 46 25.76 -7.41 -25.22
C LYS A 46 26.46 -8.74 -25.52
N LYS A 47 25.77 -9.72 -26.11
CA LYS A 47 26.38 -10.67 -27.07
C LYS A 47 25.45 -11.02 -28.23
N LYS A 48 26.03 -11.01 -29.42
CA LYS A 48 25.44 -11.31 -30.74
C LYS A 48 25.35 -12.82 -31.01
N LYS A 49 24.27 -13.17 -31.73
CA LYS A 49 24.11 -14.15 -32.84
C LYS A 49 24.09 -15.68 -32.58
N LYS A 50 23.01 -16.24 -33.16
CA LYS A 50 22.80 -17.51 -33.91
C LYS A 50 22.61 -18.81 -33.11
N GLY A 51 21.46 -19.45 -33.36
CA GLY A 51 21.30 -20.91 -33.28
C GLY A 51 20.10 -21.38 -32.45
N PHE A 52 19.15 -22.01 -33.14
CA PHE A 52 18.17 -23.03 -32.69
C PHE A 52 17.67 -22.99 -31.23
N PHE A 53 16.42 -22.58 -31.04
CA PHE A 53 15.68 -22.77 -29.79
C PHE A 53 15.18 -24.21 -29.67
N PHE A 54 15.85 -25.01 -28.84
CA PHE A 54 15.24 -26.16 -28.16
C PHE A 54 14.76 -25.67 -26.78
N PHE A 55 13.45 -25.78 -26.51
CA PHE A 55 12.89 -25.44 -25.20
C PHE A 55 13.19 -26.60 -24.22
N LYS A 56 14.31 -26.50 -23.49
CA LYS A 56 14.56 -27.35 -22.32
C LYS A 56 14.06 -26.59 -21.09
N GLN A 57 13.09 -27.13 -20.38
CA GLN A 57 12.66 -26.63 -19.06
C GLN A 57 13.90 -26.56 -18.15
N LYS A 58 14.40 -25.35 -17.89
CA LYS A 58 15.38 -25.13 -16.83
C LYS A 58 14.63 -25.22 -15.51
N LYS A 59 14.99 -26.21 -14.69
CA LYS A 59 14.77 -26.18 -13.24
C LYS A 59 15.20 -24.80 -12.74
N SER A 60 14.29 -24.11 -12.06
CA SER A 60 14.52 -22.81 -11.46
C SER A 60 15.48 -22.96 -10.27
N ASP A 61 16.77 -23.02 -10.55
CA ASP A 61 17.79 -22.79 -9.55
C ASP A 61 17.84 -21.28 -9.28
N GLN A 62 17.58 -20.93 -8.02
CA GLN A 62 17.94 -19.67 -7.35
C GLN A 62 17.10 -18.41 -7.67
N LEU A 63 15.85 -18.38 -7.21
CA LEU A 63 15.25 -17.13 -6.71
C LEU A 63 14.28 -17.36 -5.53
N SER A 64 14.58 -18.31 -4.65
CA SER A 64 14.07 -18.30 -3.28
C SER A 64 15.11 -17.57 -2.42
N ARG A 65 15.04 -16.23 -2.38
CA ARG A 65 15.48 -15.56 -1.15
C ARG A 65 14.40 -15.87 -0.15
N ASP A 66 14.59 -16.94 0.60
CA ASP A 66 13.73 -17.23 1.74
C ASP A 66 13.74 -15.99 2.63
N PHE A 67 12.59 -15.32 2.75
CA PHE A 67 12.35 -14.33 3.78
C PHE A 67 12.27 -14.98 5.18
N GLY A 68 12.88 -16.16 5.36
CA GLY A 68 13.11 -16.83 6.61
C GLY A 68 14.17 -16.10 7.41
N LEU A 69 13.87 -14.87 7.83
CA LEU A 69 14.52 -14.29 8.99
C LEU A 69 14.07 -15.13 10.18
N SER A 70 14.93 -16.05 10.64
CA SER A 70 14.79 -16.58 12.00
C SER A 70 14.68 -15.37 12.93
N PRO A 71 13.67 -15.29 13.82
CA PRO A 71 13.58 -14.19 14.75
C PRO A 71 14.90 -14.12 15.52
N LYS A 72 15.64 -13.02 15.39
CA LYS A 72 16.76 -12.73 16.29
C LYS A 72 16.21 -12.87 17.70
N SER A 73 16.86 -13.65 18.55
CA SER A 73 16.41 -13.91 19.93
C SER A 73 15.92 -12.60 20.55
N LEU A 74 14.60 -12.48 20.68
CA LEU A 74 13.97 -11.29 21.23
C LEU A 74 14.48 -11.18 22.67
N SER A 75 15.24 -10.13 22.98
CA SER A 75 15.64 -9.90 24.36
C SER A 75 14.39 -9.56 25.15
N ASN A 76 14.03 -10.40 26.14
CA ASN A 76 12.87 -10.24 27.02
C ASN A 76 13.01 -9.06 28.01
N LYS A 77 13.70 -7.98 27.62
CA LYS A 77 13.98 -6.82 28.48
C LYS A 77 12.75 -5.93 28.69
N TRP A 78 11.79 -5.98 27.76
CA TRP A 78 10.66 -5.06 27.73
C TRP A 78 9.34 -5.82 27.74
N THR A 79 8.40 -5.34 28.53
CA THR A 79 7.00 -5.75 28.55
C THR A 79 6.12 -4.62 28.03
N VAL A 80 5.04 -4.98 27.34
CA VAL A 80 4.05 -4.02 26.85
C VAL A 80 2.94 -3.90 27.88
N MET A 81 2.67 -2.70 28.37
CA MET A 81 1.49 -2.40 29.19
C MET A 81 0.53 -1.52 28.39
N PHE A 82 -0.76 -1.83 28.42
CA PHE A 82 -1.77 -1.00 27.78
C PHE A 82 -2.46 -0.15 28.83
N GLU A 83 -2.35 1.17 28.69
CA GLU A 83 -3.02 2.14 29.55
C GLU A 83 -3.78 3.13 28.68
N HIS A 84 -5.05 3.40 28.99
CA HIS A 84 -5.88 4.40 28.27
C HIS A 84 -5.92 4.26 26.73
N GLY A 85 -5.67 3.05 26.19
CA GLY A 85 -5.64 2.79 24.75
C GLY A 85 -4.28 3.01 24.08
N THR A 86 -3.24 3.44 24.82
CA THR A 86 -1.85 3.53 24.38
C THR A 86 -1.04 2.35 24.89
N ALA A 87 -0.11 1.86 24.06
CA ALA A 87 0.80 0.77 24.41
C ALA A 87 2.12 1.37 24.91
N HIS A 88 2.42 1.15 26.18
CA HIS A 88 3.62 1.62 26.86
C HIS A 88 4.67 0.51 26.96
N LEU A 89 5.94 0.85 26.77
CA LEU A 89 7.06 -0.09 26.91
C LEU A 89 7.71 0.06 28.29
N VAL A 90 7.64 -1.01 29.07
CA VAL A 90 8.05 -1.04 30.48
C VAL A 90 9.17 -2.05 30.65
N ASP A 91 10.25 -1.62 31.29
CA ASP A 91 11.38 -2.50 31.59
C ASP A 91 10.96 -3.57 32.63
N VAL A 92 11.30 -4.82 32.39
CA VAL A 92 10.94 -5.96 33.25
C VAL A 92 11.57 -5.83 34.64
N GLU A 93 12.77 -5.24 34.73
CA GLU A 93 13.52 -5.17 35.99
C GLU A 93 13.11 -3.96 36.85
N THR A 94 12.91 -2.79 36.22
CA THR A 94 12.64 -1.55 36.95
C THR A 94 11.15 -1.22 37.05
N LYS A 95 10.29 -1.87 36.26
CA LYS A 95 8.85 -1.53 36.10
C LYS A 95 8.60 -0.05 35.79
N GLN A 96 9.62 0.66 35.31
CA GLN A 96 9.51 2.06 34.93
C GLN A 96 9.24 2.16 33.43
N VAL A 97 8.38 3.11 33.08
CA VAL A 97 8.10 3.48 31.70
C VAL A 97 9.34 4.18 31.14
N ASN A 98 9.83 3.71 30.00
CA ASN A 98 11.01 4.29 29.39
C ASN A 98 10.66 5.60 28.67
N ALA A 99 10.89 6.73 29.33
CA ALA A 99 10.60 8.07 28.82
C ALA A 99 11.33 8.44 27.51
N LEU A 100 12.36 7.68 27.10
CA LEU A 100 13.12 7.94 25.87
C LEU A 100 12.36 7.58 24.58
N LEU A 101 11.23 6.87 24.67
CA LEU A 101 10.43 6.41 23.53
C LEU A 101 9.00 6.99 23.50
N GLU A 102 8.60 7.75 24.52
CA GLU A 102 7.20 8.11 24.77
C GLU A 102 7.01 9.60 25.02
N ASP A 103 7.06 10.40 23.96
CA ASP A 103 6.29 11.66 23.91
C ASP A 103 5.04 11.44 23.04
N ILE A 104 4.22 10.46 23.41
CA ILE A 104 2.92 10.25 22.77
C ILE A 104 1.90 11.15 23.49
N PRO A 105 1.35 12.18 22.81
CA PRO A 105 0.35 13.06 23.41
C PRO A 105 -0.91 12.27 23.80
N SER A 106 -1.56 12.68 24.89
CA SER A 106 -2.77 12.02 25.37
C SER A 106 -3.96 12.21 24.41
N CYS A 107 -4.96 11.33 24.53
CA CYS A 107 -6.21 11.48 23.75
C CYS A 107 -6.90 12.84 24.02
N ALA A 108 -6.86 13.32 25.27
CA ALA A 108 -7.42 14.63 25.62
C ALA A 108 -6.69 15.78 24.94
N ASP A 109 -5.35 15.74 24.88
CA ASP A 109 -4.55 16.74 24.18
C ASP A 109 -4.82 16.71 22.67
N PHE A 110 -4.97 15.51 22.10
CA PHE A 110 -5.31 15.33 20.69
C PHE A 110 -6.68 15.94 20.35
N LEU A 111 -7.70 15.70 21.18
CA LEU A 111 -9.03 16.28 20.98
C LEU A 111 -9.00 17.81 21.09
N SER A 112 -8.29 18.36 22.07
CA SER A 112 -8.14 19.82 22.22
C SER A 112 -7.39 20.46 21.04
N ASP A 113 -6.34 19.80 20.54
CA ASP A 113 -5.62 20.27 19.36
C ASP A 113 -6.43 20.10 18.07
N LEU A 114 -7.27 19.07 17.98
CA LEU A 114 -8.20 18.87 16.87
C LEU A 114 -9.25 19.98 16.83
N ASP A 115 -9.78 20.40 17.98
CA ASP A 115 -10.71 21.53 18.06
C ASP A 115 -10.09 22.82 17.52
N GLN A 116 -8.80 23.07 17.78
CA GLN A 116 -8.08 24.22 17.21
C GLN A 116 -7.98 24.14 15.67
N VAL A 117 -7.76 22.95 15.12
CA VAL A 117 -7.75 22.75 13.66
C VAL A 117 -9.15 22.98 13.09
N MET A 118 -10.19 22.48 13.75
CA MET A 118 -11.58 22.70 13.35
C MET A 118 -11.95 24.19 13.41
N GLU A 119 -11.51 24.93 14.44
CA GLU A 119 -11.71 26.38 14.54
C GLU A 119 -11.09 27.10 13.32
N LEU A 120 -9.88 26.72 12.91
CA LEU A 120 -9.25 27.29 11.72
C LEU A 120 -10.09 27.07 10.45
N THR A 121 -10.73 25.90 10.29
CA THR A 121 -11.55 25.62 9.09
C THR A 121 -12.78 26.53 8.98
N THR A 122 -13.33 26.96 10.12
CA THR A 122 -14.49 27.85 10.18
C THR A 122 -14.09 29.33 10.10
N PHE A 123 -12.80 29.65 10.30
CA PHE A 123 -12.29 31.01 10.27
C PHE A 123 -12.31 31.62 8.85
N GLY A 124 -13.28 32.49 8.60
CA GLY A 124 -13.54 33.11 7.29
C GLY A 124 -12.33 33.82 6.63
N PRO A 125 -11.52 34.62 7.35
CA PRO A 125 -10.34 35.27 6.79
C PRO A 125 -9.28 34.27 6.30
N ALA A 126 -9.06 33.15 7.01
CA ALA A 126 -8.14 32.10 6.56
C ALA A 126 -8.69 31.40 5.30
N LYS A 127 -9.98 31.10 5.25
CA LYS A 127 -10.61 30.49 4.08
C LYS A 127 -10.43 31.36 2.83
N THR A 128 -10.71 32.66 2.94
CA THR A 128 -10.54 33.63 1.83
C THR A 128 -9.08 33.77 1.42
N LEU A 129 -8.15 33.81 2.38
CA LEU A 129 -6.71 33.89 2.13
C LEU A 129 -6.21 32.65 1.39
N CYS A 130 -6.54 31.46 1.87
CA CYS A 130 -6.16 30.19 1.26
C CYS A 130 -6.71 30.06 -0.16
N TYR A 131 -7.99 30.41 -0.37
CA TYR A 131 -8.61 30.38 -1.70
C TYR A 131 -7.85 31.26 -2.71
N ARG A 132 -7.61 32.53 -2.39
CA ARG A 132 -6.84 33.45 -3.25
C ARG A 132 -5.42 32.94 -3.52
N ARG A 133 -4.78 32.33 -2.52
CA ARG A 133 -3.43 31.79 -2.66
C ARG A 133 -3.41 30.55 -3.56
N LEU A 134 -4.40 29.67 -3.45
CA LEU A 134 -4.54 28.51 -4.33
C LEU A 134 -4.76 28.95 -5.79
N GLN A 135 -5.64 29.92 -6.03
CA GLN A 135 -5.84 30.49 -7.38
C GLN A 135 -4.55 31.10 -7.96
N MET A 136 -3.80 31.83 -7.14
CA MET A 136 -2.51 32.38 -7.57
C MET A 136 -1.49 31.29 -7.90
N LEU A 137 -1.45 30.20 -7.12
CA LEU A 137 -0.56 29.06 -7.38
C LEU A 137 -0.95 28.31 -8.66
N GLU A 138 -2.25 28.16 -8.92
CA GLU A 138 -2.79 27.58 -10.15
C GLU A 138 -2.42 28.45 -11.36
N ALA A 139 -2.72 29.75 -11.34
CA ALA A 139 -2.36 30.67 -12.42
C ALA A 139 -0.84 30.73 -12.67
N ARG A 140 -0.03 30.65 -11.60
CA ARG A 140 1.43 30.56 -11.73
C ARG A 140 1.88 29.27 -12.41
N PHE A 141 1.20 28.15 -12.12
CA PHE A 141 1.50 26.86 -12.76
C PHE A 141 1.08 26.87 -14.23
N GLU A 142 -0.09 27.42 -14.56
CA GLU A 142 -0.54 27.58 -15.96
C GLU A 142 0.43 28.44 -16.78
N LEU A 143 0.89 29.56 -16.22
CA LEU A 143 1.90 30.40 -16.87
C LEU A 143 3.22 29.63 -17.07
N HIS A 144 3.64 28.85 -16.07
CA HIS A 144 4.83 28.02 -16.18
C HIS A 144 4.71 27.00 -17.32
N LEU A 145 3.57 26.31 -17.45
CA LEU A 145 3.31 25.41 -18.56
C LEU A 145 3.41 26.14 -19.91
N GLN A 146 2.73 27.29 -20.08
CA GLN A 146 2.76 28.05 -21.33
C GLN A 146 4.17 28.51 -21.73
N LEU A 147 4.99 28.92 -20.77
CA LEU A 147 6.33 29.42 -21.04
C LEU A 147 7.36 28.30 -21.25
N ASN A 148 7.17 27.13 -20.65
CA ASN A 148 8.22 26.10 -20.57
C ASN A 148 7.87 24.78 -21.29
N ASP A 149 6.68 24.62 -21.85
CA ASP A 149 6.23 23.38 -22.50
C ASP A 149 7.24 22.86 -23.54
N GLU A 150 7.70 23.73 -24.46
CA GLU A 150 8.69 23.33 -25.46
C GLU A 150 10.06 22.95 -24.87
N THR A 151 10.47 23.63 -23.79
CA THR A 151 11.76 23.38 -23.14
C THR A 151 11.72 22.04 -22.42
N GLU A 152 10.67 21.76 -21.65
CA GLU A 152 10.46 20.48 -20.97
C GLU A 152 10.31 19.32 -21.96
N LEU A 153 9.63 19.55 -23.09
CA LEU A 153 9.51 18.56 -24.17
C LEU A 153 10.86 18.26 -24.83
N LYS A 154 11.74 19.26 -24.99
CA LYS A 154 13.10 19.05 -25.50
C LYS A 154 13.93 18.27 -24.49
N GLU A 155 13.88 18.62 -23.20
CA GLU A 155 14.61 17.93 -22.13
C GLU A 155 14.17 16.47 -21.97
N SER A 156 12.87 16.19 -22.01
CA SER A 156 12.35 14.83 -21.93
C SER A 156 12.82 13.95 -23.10
N ARG A 157 12.94 14.53 -24.31
CA ARG A 157 13.48 13.82 -25.49
C ARG A 157 14.99 13.60 -25.42
N GLN A 158 15.74 14.43 -24.69
CA GLN A 158 17.18 14.24 -24.51
C GLN A 158 17.52 13.02 -23.65
N VAL A 159 16.58 12.53 -22.82
CA VAL A 159 16.78 11.33 -22.01
C VAL A 159 16.20 10.11 -22.74
N PRO A 160 17.01 9.35 -23.50
CA PRO A 160 16.51 8.17 -24.19
C PRO A 160 16.01 7.14 -23.18
N TYR A 161 14.99 6.37 -23.59
CA TYR A 161 14.44 5.27 -22.77
C TYR A 161 13.78 5.71 -21.45
N ARG A 162 13.45 7.00 -21.30
CA ARG A 162 12.69 7.54 -20.15
C ARG A 162 11.31 8.05 -20.58
N ASP A 163 10.58 7.20 -21.28
CA ASP A 163 9.20 7.47 -21.69
C ASP A 163 8.18 6.98 -20.65
N PHE A 164 6.90 7.25 -20.92
CA PHE A 164 5.81 6.83 -20.05
C PHE A 164 5.89 5.33 -19.70
N TYR A 165 6.25 4.44 -20.63
CA TYR A 165 6.29 3.00 -20.34
C TYR A 165 7.44 2.60 -19.41
N ASN A 166 8.58 3.28 -19.53
CA ASN A 166 9.79 2.97 -18.76
C ASN A 166 9.85 3.67 -17.40
N VAL A 167 8.99 4.67 -17.15
CA VAL A 167 8.86 5.26 -15.81
C VAL A 167 8.16 4.30 -14.85
N ARG A 168 8.83 3.98 -13.73
CA ARG A 168 8.25 3.22 -12.62
C ARG A 168 7.14 4.06 -12.00
N LYS A 169 5.94 3.49 -11.98
CA LYS A 169 4.76 4.07 -11.33
C LYS A 169 4.31 3.10 -10.25
N VAL A 170 3.85 3.66 -9.14
CA VAL A 170 3.33 2.91 -8.01
C VAL A 170 1.89 3.33 -7.83
N ASP A 171 0.99 2.35 -7.80
CA ASP A 171 -0.37 2.56 -7.33
C ASP A 171 -0.34 2.73 -5.81
N ASN A 172 -0.75 3.90 -5.32
CA ASN A 172 -0.69 4.26 -3.91
C ASN A 172 -1.97 3.88 -3.14
N HIS A 173 -3.03 3.44 -3.83
CA HIS A 173 -4.29 3.10 -3.20
C HIS A 173 -4.96 1.93 -3.91
N ILE A 174 -4.51 0.73 -3.55
CA ILE A 174 -5.05 -0.53 -4.05
C ILE A 174 -5.53 -1.42 -2.90
N HIS A 175 -6.71 -1.98 -3.06
CA HIS A 175 -7.19 -3.02 -2.17
C HIS A 175 -6.66 -4.38 -2.64
N HIS A 176 -5.92 -5.09 -1.78
CA HIS A 176 -5.31 -6.38 -2.15
C HIS A 176 -6.32 -7.40 -2.69
N SER A 177 -7.54 -7.42 -2.16
CA SER A 177 -8.62 -8.30 -2.62
C SER A 177 -9.17 -7.94 -4.00
N ALA A 178 -9.01 -6.70 -4.45
CA ALA A 178 -9.51 -6.19 -5.73
C ALA A 178 -8.37 -5.91 -6.74
N CYS A 179 -7.14 -6.33 -6.43
CA CYS A 179 -5.98 -6.11 -7.28
C CYS A 179 -6.03 -6.91 -8.61
N MET A 180 -6.88 -7.95 -8.67
CA MET A 180 -6.94 -8.84 -9.82
C MET A 180 -8.00 -8.39 -10.82
N HIS A 181 -7.59 -8.32 -12.09
CA HIS A 181 -8.53 -8.09 -13.16
C HIS A 181 -9.51 -9.27 -13.32
N GLN A 182 -10.77 -8.96 -13.59
CA GLN A 182 -11.89 -9.88 -13.57
C GLN A 182 -11.73 -11.07 -14.53
N LYS A 183 -11.19 -10.85 -15.73
CA LYS A 183 -10.91 -11.94 -16.69
C LYS A 183 -9.89 -12.94 -16.17
N HIS A 184 -8.87 -12.47 -15.45
CA HIS A 184 -7.87 -13.34 -14.84
C HIS A 184 -8.48 -14.14 -13.68
N LEU A 185 -9.29 -13.49 -12.85
CA LEU A 185 -10.01 -14.16 -11.77
C LEU A 185 -10.96 -15.25 -12.30
N LEU A 186 -11.72 -14.93 -13.35
CA LEU A 186 -12.59 -15.87 -14.04
C LEU A 186 -11.83 -17.09 -14.57
N SER A 187 -10.74 -16.84 -15.29
CA SER A 187 -9.87 -17.89 -15.86
C SER A 187 -9.27 -18.77 -14.76
N PHE A 188 -8.91 -18.16 -13.62
CA PHE A 188 -8.40 -18.88 -12.46
C PHE A 188 -9.46 -19.83 -11.86
N MET A 189 -10.68 -19.35 -11.63
CA MET A 189 -11.77 -20.18 -11.10
C MET A 189 -12.11 -21.35 -12.03
N GLN A 190 -12.24 -21.07 -13.33
CA GLN A 190 -12.48 -22.12 -14.34
C GLN A 190 -11.33 -23.14 -14.38
N SER A 191 -10.07 -22.69 -14.30
CA SER A 191 -8.92 -23.60 -14.27
C SER A 191 -8.89 -24.44 -13.00
N LYS A 192 -9.24 -23.88 -11.83
CA LYS A 192 -9.22 -24.62 -10.56
C LYS A 192 -10.34 -25.66 -10.51
N LEU A 193 -11.53 -25.33 -10.99
CA LEU A 193 -12.64 -26.29 -11.07
C LEU A 193 -12.34 -27.47 -12.01
N LYS A 194 -11.58 -27.23 -13.10
CA LYS A 194 -11.17 -28.30 -14.03
C LYS A 194 -10.04 -29.18 -13.48
N LYS A 195 -9.06 -28.60 -12.78
CA LYS A 195 -7.85 -29.32 -12.34
C LYS A 195 -8.03 -30.00 -10.98
N GLU A 196 -8.71 -29.34 -10.06
CA GLU A 196 -8.82 -29.75 -8.65
C GLU A 196 -10.28 -29.66 -8.16
N PRO A 197 -11.25 -30.36 -8.80
CA PRO A 197 -12.66 -30.28 -8.41
C PRO A 197 -12.94 -30.82 -7.00
N ASN A 198 -12.13 -31.76 -6.54
CA ASN A 198 -12.31 -32.45 -5.25
C ASN A 198 -11.56 -31.75 -4.10
N ALA A 199 -10.94 -30.59 -4.34
CA ALA A 199 -10.30 -29.82 -3.28
C ALA A 199 -11.34 -29.38 -2.25
N ILE A 200 -11.05 -29.56 -0.97
CA ILE A 200 -11.94 -29.18 0.12
C ILE A 200 -11.80 -27.67 0.35
N VAL A 201 -12.89 -26.92 0.18
CA VAL A 201 -12.87 -25.44 0.22
C VAL A 201 -13.70 -24.89 1.37
N GLN A 202 -14.76 -25.59 1.76
CA GLN A 202 -15.68 -25.12 2.79
C GLN A 202 -16.02 -26.23 3.79
N LYS A 203 -16.27 -25.84 5.04
CA LYS A 203 -16.98 -26.65 6.03
C LYS A 203 -18.33 -26.00 6.25
N ASP A 204 -19.41 -26.75 6.12
CA ASP A 204 -20.76 -26.29 6.46
C ASP A 204 -20.86 -26.01 7.97
N GLU A 205 -21.90 -25.30 8.40
CA GLU A 205 -22.17 -24.99 9.83
C GLU A 205 -22.24 -26.25 10.72
N LYS A 206 -22.56 -27.39 10.11
CA LYS A 206 -22.60 -28.72 10.74
C LYS A 206 -21.24 -29.45 10.73
N GLY A 207 -20.16 -28.78 10.33
CA GLY A 207 -18.80 -29.31 10.25
C GLY A 207 -18.51 -30.19 9.02
N LYS A 208 -19.49 -30.41 8.12
CA LYS A 208 -19.29 -31.23 6.92
C LYS A 208 -18.37 -30.52 5.92
N GLU A 209 -17.29 -31.19 5.54
CA GLU A 209 -16.38 -30.74 4.48
C GLU A 209 -17.06 -30.81 3.11
N MET A 210 -16.87 -29.75 2.33
CA MET A 210 -17.39 -29.58 0.99
C MET A 210 -16.25 -29.38 0.00
N THR A 211 -16.37 -30.09 -1.11
CA THR A 211 -15.48 -29.95 -2.27
C THR A 211 -15.81 -28.72 -3.09
N LEU A 212 -14.83 -28.22 -3.86
CA LEU A 212 -15.00 -27.10 -4.78
C LEU A 212 -16.16 -27.34 -5.76
N LYS A 213 -16.29 -28.56 -6.27
CA LYS A 213 -17.40 -28.95 -7.14
C LYS A 213 -18.76 -28.81 -6.46
N GLU A 214 -18.91 -29.33 -5.24
CA GLU A 214 -20.17 -29.23 -4.47
C GLU A 214 -20.54 -27.78 -4.15
N VAL A 215 -19.56 -26.89 -3.94
CA VAL A 215 -19.81 -25.45 -3.75
C VAL A 215 -20.42 -24.83 -5.02
N PHE A 216 -19.87 -25.13 -6.19
CA PHE A 216 -20.40 -24.65 -7.46
C PHE A 216 -21.78 -25.25 -7.79
N ASP A 217 -22.00 -26.52 -7.44
CA ASP A 217 -23.30 -27.18 -7.61
C ASP A 217 -24.38 -26.55 -6.70
N LYS A 218 -24.05 -26.16 -5.46
CA LYS A 218 -24.98 -25.42 -4.57
C LYS A 218 -25.36 -24.04 -5.11
N ILE A 219 -24.43 -23.39 -5.80
CA ILE A 219 -24.65 -22.07 -6.42
C ILE A 219 -25.47 -22.22 -7.73
N GLY A 220 -25.53 -23.43 -8.30
CA GLY A 220 -26.30 -23.72 -9.51
C GLY A 220 -25.65 -23.17 -10.77
N ILE A 221 -24.32 -23.00 -10.80
CA ILE A 221 -23.58 -22.42 -11.93
C ILE A 221 -22.59 -23.43 -12.47
N GLY A 222 -22.74 -23.79 -13.75
CA GLY A 222 -21.82 -24.68 -14.44
C GLY A 222 -20.46 -24.05 -14.72
N PRO A 223 -19.37 -24.85 -14.82
CA PRO A 223 -18.01 -24.37 -15.11
C PRO A 223 -17.89 -23.53 -16.40
N ASN A 224 -18.72 -23.83 -17.41
CA ASN A 224 -18.68 -23.16 -18.71
C ASN A 224 -19.68 -21.99 -18.81
N GLU A 225 -20.57 -21.85 -17.83
CA GLU A 225 -21.60 -20.81 -17.77
C GLU A 225 -21.13 -19.60 -16.95
N LEU A 226 -20.02 -19.76 -16.22
CA LEU A 226 -19.39 -18.68 -15.49
C LEU A 226 -18.88 -17.61 -16.46
N SER A 227 -19.54 -16.46 -16.44
CA SER A 227 -19.22 -15.29 -17.27
C SER A 227 -18.80 -14.11 -16.39
N ILE A 228 -18.21 -13.10 -17.04
CA ILE A 228 -17.83 -11.83 -16.41
C ILE A 228 -19.05 -11.16 -15.78
N THR A 229 -20.17 -11.08 -16.50
CA THR A 229 -21.41 -10.46 -16.00
C THR A 229 -22.01 -11.18 -14.79
N LEU A 230 -21.95 -12.51 -14.79
CA LEU A 230 -22.36 -13.33 -13.64
C LEU A 230 -21.43 -13.10 -12.44
N LEU A 231 -20.14 -12.92 -12.70
CA LEU A 231 -19.14 -12.68 -11.66
C LEU A 231 -19.36 -11.34 -10.97
N ASP A 232 -19.72 -10.28 -11.68
CA ASP A 232 -19.98 -8.97 -11.07
C ASP A 232 -21.18 -9.00 -10.11
N VAL A 233 -22.24 -9.71 -10.47
CA VAL A 233 -23.43 -9.88 -9.62
C VAL A 233 -23.12 -10.74 -8.38
N LEU A 234 -22.21 -11.71 -8.52
CA LEU A 234 -21.83 -12.65 -7.45
C LEU A 234 -20.59 -12.22 -6.65
N SER A 235 -19.94 -11.12 -7.03
CA SER A 235 -18.64 -10.70 -6.51
C SER A 235 -18.63 -10.36 -5.02
N CYS A 236 -19.78 -10.12 -4.40
CA CYS A 236 -19.84 -9.86 -2.96
C CYS A 236 -19.77 -11.13 -2.08
N HIS A 237 -20.21 -12.29 -2.57
CA HIS A 237 -20.30 -13.52 -1.77
C HIS A 237 -19.42 -14.66 -2.27
N ILE A 238 -19.10 -14.75 -3.56
CA ILE A 238 -18.32 -15.88 -4.07
C ILE A 238 -16.87 -15.48 -4.31
N CYS A 239 -16.61 -14.29 -4.87
CA CYS A 239 -15.25 -13.79 -5.08
C CYS A 239 -14.50 -13.60 -3.76
N THR A 240 -15.13 -13.06 -2.72
CA THR A 240 -14.55 -12.93 -1.38
C THR A 240 -14.28 -14.29 -0.75
N TYR A 241 -15.16 -15.28 -0.89
CA TYR A 241 -14.98 -16.60 -0.28
C TYR A 241 -13.92 -17.44 -1.01
N ILE A 242 -13.96 -17.45 -2.35
CA ILE A 242 -13.00 -18.16 -3.19
C ILE A 242 -11.63 -17.47 -3.12
N TYR A 243 -11.54 -16.15 -3.17
CA TYR A 243 -10.26 -15.45 -3.06
C TYR A 243 -9.70 -15.57 -1.63
N LYS A 244 -10.52 -15.30 -0.59
CA LYS A 244 -10.03 -15.32 0.80
C LYS A 244 -9.71 -16.72 1.31
N LYS A 245 -10.24 -17.80 0.73
CA LYS A 245 -9.85 -19.19 1.06
C LYS A 245 -8.91 -19.83 0.03
N ILE A 246 -9.17 -19.77 -1.28
CA ILE A 246 -8.24 -20.42 -2.23
C ILE A 246 -6.86 -19.76 -2.20
N TYR A 247 -6.74 -18.43 -2.15
CA TYR A 247 -5.41 -17.80 -2.05
C TYR A 247 -4.73 -18.04 -0.70
N THR A 248 -5.47 -18.07 0.42
CA THR A 248 -4.87 -18.37 1.74
C THR A 248 -4.45 -19.83 1.88
N TYR A 249 -5.20 -20.78 1.32
CA TYR A 249 -4.84 -22.20 1.36
C TYR A 249 -3.77 -22.59 0.32
N THR A 250 -3.58 -21.83 -0.77
CA THR A 250 -2.60 -22.17 -1.82
C THR A 250 -1.29 -21.38 -1.77
N TYR A 251 -1.23 -20.23 -1.11
CA TYR A 251 -0.03 -19.38 -1.09
C TYR A 251 0.45 -18.93 0.30
N LEU A 252 -0.28 -19.26 1.38
CA LEU A 252 0.11 -18.96 2.76
C LEU A 252 0.42 -20.21 3.61
N TYR A 253 0.40 -21.39 2.99
CA TYR A 253 0.91 -22.65 3.55
C TYR A 253 1.85 -23.32 2.56
#